data_AF-A0A1F0QRH1-F1
#
_entry.id   AF-A0A1F0QRH1-F1
#
_cell.length_a   1.000
_cell.length_b   1.000
_cell.length_c   1.000
_cell.angle_alpha   90.00
_cell.angle_beta   90.00
_cell.angle_gamma   90.00
#
_symmetry.space_group_name_H-M   'P 1'
#
loop_
_entity.id
_entity.type
_entity.pdbx_description
1 polymer ?
#
loop_
_entity_poly.entity_id
_entity_poly.type
_entity_poly.pdbx_seq_one_letter_code
_entity_poly.pdbx_strand_id
1 'polypeptide(L)'
;MTRRVAALYLIAFLIGAGLFAAGFFTERSFLRPLVMAIVMTAAHLGVGAWWIAQKPHRAAGITAGVLALLAGASWATWVAPAWEEYQAQSYLPIINIAGLPAFVLTPIVLVCVAVAAMQNRAR
;
A
#
# COMPACT_ATOMS: atom_id res chain seq x y z
N MET A 1 6.73 -16.51 4.67
CA MET A 1 5.80 -15.52 5.24
C MET A 1 4.81 -16.15 6.20
N THR A 2 4.59 -15.56 7.38
CA THR A 2 3.57 -16.08 8.30
C THR A 2 2.19 -15.84 7.70
N ARG A 3 1.28 -16.82 7.81
CA ARG A 3 -0.09 -16.73 7.25
C ARG A 3 -0.83 -15.49 7.74
N ARG A 4 -0.59 -15.08 9.00
CA ARG A 4 -1.21 -13.91 9.62
C ARG A 4 -0.80 -12.60 8.94
N VAL A 5 0.48 -12.39 8.66
CA VAL A 5 0.95 -11.15 8.01
C VAL A 5 0.49 -11.07 6.55
N ALA A 6 0.49 -12.20 5.84
CA ALA A 6 -0.04 -12.25 4.48
C ALA A 6 -1.55 -11.94 4.44
N ALA A 7 -2.32 -12.48 5.38
CA ALA A 7 -3.75 -12.19 5.49
C ALA A 7 -4.02 -10.72 5.83
N LEU A 8 -3.29 -10.14 6.79
CA LEU A 8 -3.44 -8.73 7.16
C LEU A 8 -3.12 -7.80 5.98
N TYR A 9 -2.03 -8.06 5.24
CA TYR A 9 -1.69 -7.28 4.06
C TYR A 9 -2.75 -7.43 2.96
N LEU A 10 -3.22 -8.66 2.70
CA LEU A 10 -4.27 -8.89 1.71
C LEU A 10 -5.57 -8.17 2.09
N ILE A 11 -5.98 -8.20 3.36
CA ILE A 11 -7.15 -7.47 3.84
C ILE A 11 -6.97 -5.98 3.61
N ALA A 12 -5.84 -5.40 4.01
CA ALA A 12 -5.57 -3.97 3.80
C ALA A 12 -5.54 -3.60 2.32
N PHE A 13 -4.95 -4.44 1.47
CA PHE A 13 -4.97 -4.28 0.02
C PHE A 13 -6.40 -4.33 -0.54
N LEU A 14 -7.22 -5.30 -0.12
CA LEU A 14 -8.61 -5.41 -0.56
C LEU A 14 -9.45 -4.22 -0.10
N ILE A 15 -9.23 -3.73 1.13
CA ILE A 15 -9.85 -2.50 1.63
C ILE A 15 -9.47 -1.33 0.72
N GLY A 16 -8.18 -1.10 0.50
CA GLY A 16 -7.75 0.01 -0.33
C GLY A 16 -8.16 -0.14 -1.81
N ALA A 17 -8.21 -1.36 -2.36
CA ALA A 17 -8.72 -1.63 -3.69
C ALA A 17 -10.24 -1.37 -3.79
N GLY A 18 -11.01 -1.75 -2.76
CA GLY A 18 -12.43 -1.41 -2.67
C GLY A 18 -12.66 0.10 -2.52
N LEU A 19 -11.82 0.77 -1.72
CA LEU A 19 -11.80 2.23 -1.60
C LEU A 19 -11.37 2.89 -2.91
N PHE A 20 -10.51 2.30 -3.74
CA PHE A 20 -10.24 2.83 -5.07
C PHE A 20 -11.44 2.61 -6.00
N ALA A 21 -11.95 1.38 -6.06
CA ALA A 21 -12.97 0.96 -7.01
C ALA A 21 -14.31 1.67 -6.82
N ALA A 22 -14.83 1.82 -5.60
CA ALA A 22 -16.08 2.57 -5.45
C ALA A 22 -15.89 4.10 -5.67
N GLY A 23 -14.65 4.62 -5.81
CA GLY A 23 -14.40 6.02 -6.18
C GLY A 23 -14.76 6.28 -7.64
N PHE A 24 -14.74 5.23 -8.48
CA PHE A 24 -15.27 5.25 -9.84
C PHE A 24 -16.79 5.41 -9.91
N PHE A 25 -17.53 5.09 -8.84
CA PHE A 25 -18.99 5.00 -8.86
C PHE A 25 -19.70 6.08 -8.01
N THR A 26 -18.98 6.91 -7.25
CA THR A 26 -19.59 7.92 -6.36
C THR A 26 -18.82 9.24 -6.36
N GLU A 27 -19.52 10.35 -6.65
CA GLU A 27 -18.91 11.65 -6.98
C GLU A 27 -18.49 12.56 -5.81
N ARG A 28 -18.71 12.24 -4.52
CA ARG A 28 -18.47 13.23 -3.44
C ARG A 28 -18.04 12.61 -2.11
N SER A 29 -16.77 12.23 -1.98
CA SER A 29 -16.23 11.81 -0.68
C SER A 29 -14.77 12.15 -0.52
N PHE A 30 -14.47 13.26 0.17
CA PHE A 30 -13.10 13.70 0.46
C PHE A 30 -12.40 12.87 1.55
N LEU A 31 -13.16 12.20 2.43
CA LEU A 31 -12.59 11.34 3.49
C LEU A 31 -11.91 10.09 2.92
N ARG A 32 -12.38 9.63 1.77
CA ARG A 32 -12.04 8.33 1.23
C ARG A 32 -10.62 8.24 0.65
N PRO A 33 -10.17 9.18 -0.21
CA PRO A 33 -8.76 9.22 -0.63
C PRO A 33 -7.79 9.26 0.56
N LEU A 34 -8.15 10.01 1.61
CA LEU A 34 -7.35 10.12 2.83
C LEU A 34 -7.25 8.77 3.55
N VAL A 35 -8.38 8.10 3.82
CA VAL A 35 -8.40 6.78 4.46
C VAL A 35 -7.62 5.76 3.62
N MET A 36 -7.81 5.78 2.30
CA MET A 36 -7.10 4.89 1.39
C MET A 36 -5.58 5.10 1.47
N ALA A 37 -5.11 6.34 1.41
CA ALA A 37 -3.69 6.67 1.50
C ALA A 37 -3.09 6.16 2.82
N ILE A 38 -3.75 6.43 3.96
CA ILE A 38 -3.29 5.99 5.30
C ILE A 38 -3.24 4.46 5.38
N VAL A 39 -4.30 3.77 4.96
CA VAL A 39 -4.37 2.30 4.99
C VAL A 39 -3.27 1.69 4.14
N MET A 40 -3.08 2.19 2.92
CA MET A 40 -2.06 1.68 2.02
C MET A 40 -0.65 1.98 2.52
N THR A 41 -0.39 3.15 3.10
CA THR A 41 0.89 3.46 3.76
C THR A 41 1.17 2.45 4.88
N ALA A 42 0.22 2.27 5.80
CA ALA A 42 0.41 1.37 6.95
C ALA A 42 0.63 -0.09 6.50
N ALA A 43 -0.12 -0.56 5.50
CA ALA A 43 0.02 -1.92 4.97
C ALA A 43 1.41 -2.18 4.40
N HIS A 44 1.90 -1.26 3.58
CA HIS A 44 3.19 -1.39 2.91
C HIS A 44 4.37 -1.23 3.89
N LEU A 45 4.28 -0.29 4.83
CA LEU A 45 5.27 -0.18 5.91
C LEU A 45 5.30 -1.43 6.78
N GLY A 46 4.14 -1.98 7.15
CA GLY A 46 4.05 -3.20 7.94
C GLY A 46 4.69 -4.40 7.24
N VAL A 47 4.40 -4.59 5.94
CA VAL A 47 5.01 -5.67 5.15
C VAL A 47 6.50 -5.47 4.91
N GLY A 48 6.93 -4.24 4.59
CA GLY A 48 8.35 -3.91 4.42
C GLY A 48 9.14 -4.16 5.70
N ALA A 49 8.66 -3.65 6.83
CA ALA A 49 9.25 -3.88 8.15
C ALA A 49 9.30 -5.37 8.52
N TRP A 50 8.23 -6.12 8.26
CA TRP A 50 8.19 -7.56 8.49
C TRP A 50 9.23 -8.31 7.65
N TRP A 51 9.43 -7.92 6.39
CA TRP A 51 10.47 -8.52 5.54
C TRP A 51 11.87 -8.26 6.09
N ILE A 52 12.16 -7.02 6.47
CA ILE A 52 13.45 -6.63 7.05
C ILE A 52 13.70 -7.36 8.38
N ALA A 53 12.67 -7.47 9.22
CA ALA A 53 12.77 -8.14 10.52
C ALA A 53 13.14 -9.63 10.42
N GLN A 54 12.84 -10.29 9.29
CA GLN A 54 13.27 -11.67 9.05
C GLN A 54 14.74 -11.82 8.67
N LYS A 55 15.49 -10.71 8.57
CA LYS A 55 16.90 -10.70 8.15
C LYS A 55 17.11 -11.54 6.88
N PRO A 56 16.46 -11.17 5.76
CA PRO A 56 16.47 -11.99 4.56
C PRO A 56 17.90 -12.10 4.02
N HIS A 57 18.39 -13.33 3.91
CA HIS A 57 19.73 -13.60 3.37
C HIS A 57 19.78 -13.63 1.84
N ARG A 58 18.63 -13.62 1.17
CA ARG A 58 18.52 -13.64 -0.29
C ARG A 58 18.20 -12.24 -0.81
N ALA A 59 18.88 -11.84 -1.88
CA ALA A 59 18.64 -10.56 -2.56
C ALA A 59 17.15 -10.33 -2.86
N ALA A 60 16.45 -11.35 -3.36
CA ALA A 60 15.01 -11.27 -3.64
C ALA A 60 14.16 -10.89 -2.41
N GLY A 61 14.53 -11.35 -1.22
CA GLY A 61 13.84 -10.98 0.02
C GLY A 61 14.14 -9.55 0.48
N ILE A 62 15.37 -9.09 0.28
CA ILE A 62 15.76 -7.69 0.54
C ILE A 62 15.01 -6.77 -0.44
N THR A 63 15.01 -7.09 -1.73
CA THR A 63 14.31 -6.33 -2.76
C THR A 63 12.81 -6.22 -2.47
N ALA A 64 12.14 -7.32 -2.11
CA ALA A 64 10.72 -7.29 -1.76
C ALA A 64 10.42 -6.35 -0.57
N GLY A 65 11.26 -6.39 0.46
CA GLY A 65 11.14 -5.49 1.62
C GLY A 65 11.33 -4.01 1.25
N VAL A 66 12.35 -3.71 0.46
CA VAL A 66 12.63 -2.35 -0.02
C VAL A 66 11.51 -1.84 -0.91
N LEU A 67 11.02 -2.65 -1.86
CA LEU A 67 9.89 -2.28 -2.72
C LEU A 67 8.63 -1.99 -1.91
N ALA A 68 8.36 -2.77 -0.86
CA ALA A 68 7.24 -2.51 0.05
C ALA A 68 7.42 -1.19 0.79
N LEU A 69 8.61 -0.88 1.30
CA LEU A 69 8.85 0.41 1.96
C LEU A 69 8.74 1.60 0.99
N LEU A 70 9.24 1.47 -0.23
CA LEU A 70 9.12 2.50 -1.27
C LEU A 70 7.67 2.75 -1.66
N ALA A 71 6.87 1.67 -1.79
CA ALA A 71 5.43 1.78 -2.00
C ALA A 71 4.75 2.51 -0.82
N GLY A 72 5.11 2.19 0.41
CA GLY A 72 4.58 2.83 1.62
C GLY A 72 4.93 4.31 1.70
N ALA A 73 6.18 4.67 1.42
CA ALA A 73 6.63 6.06 1.35
C ALA A 73 5.90 6.84 0.25
N SER A 74 5.72 6.23 -0.92
CA SER A 74 4.96 6.82 -2.03
C SER A 74 3.48 7.02 -1.65
N TRP A 75 2.83 6.04 -1.02
CA TRP A 75 1.47 6.19 -0.47
C TRP A 75 1.38 7.31 0.58
N ALA A 76 2.38 7.46 1.43
CA ALA A 76 2.40 8.48 2.48
C ALA A 76 2.35 9.91 1.90
N THR A 77 2.94 10.13 0.73
CA THR A 77 2.89 11.44 0.07
C THR A 77 1.49 11.86 -0.37
N TRP A 78 0.55 10.91 -0.53
CA TRP A 78 -0.85 11.23 -0.85
C TRP A 78 -1.64 11.70 0.36
N VAL A 79 -1.15 11.50 1.59
CA VAL A 79 -1.89 11.83 2.82
C VAL A 79 -2.08 13.34 2.96
N ALA A 80 -1.02 14.13 2.77
CA ALA A 80 -1.10 15.59 2.88
C ALA A 80 -2.09 16.22 1.87
N PRO A 81 -2.01 15.96 0.55
CA PRO A 81 -2.98 16.53 -0.39
C PRO A 81 -4.41 16.00 -0.16
N ALA A 82 -4.59 14.73 0.21
CA ALA A 82 -5.91 14.20 0.53
C ALA A 82 -6.49 14.82 1.82
N TRP A 83 -5.64 15.19 2.78
CA TRP A 83 -6.03 15.92 3.98
C TRP A 83 -6.47 17.36 3.65
N GLU A 84 -5.74 18.04 2.77
CA GLU A 84 -6.09 19.39 2.32
C GLU A 84 -7.45 19.41 1.60
N GLU A 85 -7.70 18.48 0.67
CA GLU A 85 -9.01 18.35 0.03
C GLU A 85 -10.12 18.04 1.02
N TYR A 86 -9.85 17.17 2.00
CA TYR A 86 -10.79 16.88 3.08
C TYR A 86 -11.10 18.11 3.94
N GLN A 87 -10.11 18.93 4.28
CA GLN A 87 -10.38 20.16 5.03
C GLN A 87 -11.11 21.21 4.20
N ALA A 88 -10.71 21.39 2.95
CA ALA A 88 -11.27 22.39 2.05
C ALA A 88 -12.69 22.02 1.58
N GLN A 89 -13.06 20.74 1.66
CA GLN A 89 -14.29 20.20 1.07
C GLN A 89 -14.42 20.57 -0.42
N SER A 90 -13.28 20.62 -1.12
CA SER A 90 -13.17 21.03 -2.51
C SER A 90 -12.04 20.26 -3.18
N TYR A 91 -12.22 19.93 -4.46
CA TYR A 91 -11.16 19.32 -5.27
C TYR A 91 -10.09 20.36 -5.57
N LEU A 92 -8.86 20.07 -5.18
CA LEU A 92 -7.71 20.95 -5.40
C LEU A 92 -6.84 20.35 -6.52
N PRO A 93 -6.20 21.18 -7.36
CA PRO A 93 -5.26 20.67 -8.34
C PRO A 93 -4.04 20.06 -7.63
N ILE A 94 -4.02 18.73 -7.50
CA ILE A 94 -2.92 17.99 -6.88
C ILE A 94 -1.98 17.47 -7.96
N ILE A 95 -0.72 17.91 -7.94
CA ILE A 95 0.37 17.30 -8.71
C ILE A 95 1.31 16.58 -7.73
N ASN A 96 1.04 15.30 -7.45
CA ASN A 96 1.86 14.48 -6.56
C ASN A 96 2.67 13.43 -7.34
N ILE A 97 3.79 13.85 -7.92
CA ILE A 97 4.70 12.97 -8.67
C ILE A 97 5.33 11.91 -7.76
N ALA A 98 5.65 12.28 -6.50
CA ALA A 98 6.24 11.36 -5.53
C ALA A 98 5.30 10.21 -5.13
N GLY A 99 4.00 10.41 -5.30
CA GLY A 99 2.96 9.42 -5.05
C GLY A 99 2.68 8.47 -6.22
N LEU A 100 3.09 8.80 -7.44
CA LEU A 100 2.82 7.98 -8.63
C LEU A 100 3.43 6.56 -8.57
N PRO A 101 4.66 6.36 -8.06
CA PRO A 101 5.24 5.02 -7.93
C PRO A 101 4.36 4.04 -7.15
N ALA A 102 3.54 4.51 -6.20
CA ALA A 102 2.65 3.68 -5.40
C ALA A 102 1.75 2.78 -6.27
N PHE A 103 1.23 3.30 -7.39
CA PHE A 103 0.32 2.55 -8.27
C PHE A 103 1.00 1.40 -9.00
N VAL A 104 2.30 1.52 -9.27
CA VAL A 104 3.10 0.46 -9.92
C VAL A 104 3.68 -0.49 -8.89
N LEU A 105 4.16 0.03 -7.76
CA LEU A 105 4.81 -0.79 -6.74
C LEU A 105 3.81 -1.65 -5.96
N THR A 106 2.59 -1.18 -5.73
CA THR A 106 1.56 -1.94 -5.01
C THR A 106 1.29 -3.32 -5.64
N PRO A 107 0.98 -3.47 -6.95
CA PRO A 107 0.77 -4.79 -7.54
C PRO A 107 2.03 -5.65 -7.52
N ILE A 108 3.22 -5.06 -7.67
CA ILE A 108 4.49 -5.80 -7.57
C ILE A 108 4.66 -6.39 -6.16
N VAL A 109 4.45 -5.59 -5.12
CA VAL A 109 4.55 -6.04 -3.72
C VAL A 109 3.50 -7.11 -3.42
N LEU A 110 2.27 -6.96 -3.95
CA LEU A 110 1.23 -7.98 -3.83
C LEU A 110 1.66 -9.33 -4.41
N VAL A 111 2.26 -9.33 -5.61
CA VAL A 111 2.82 -10.55 -6.22
C VAL A 111 3.93 -11.14 -5.34
N CYS A 112 4.84 -10.33 -4.82
CA CYS A 112 5.87 -10.80 -3.89
C CYS A 112 5.28 -11.47 -2.65
N VAL A 113 4.25 -10.86 -2.05
CA VAL A 113 3.53 -11.42 -0.88
C VAL A 113 2.85 -12.73 -1.23
N ALA A 114 2.15 -12.80 -2.37
CA ALA A 114 1.46 -14.01 -2.81
C ALA A 114 2.44 -15.18 -3.02
N VAL A 115 3.55 -14.93 -3.74
CA VAL A 115 4.61 -15.93 -3.97
C VAL A 115 5.21 -16.40 -2.65
N ALA A 116 5.54 -15.46 -1.75
CA ALA A 116 6.11 -15.79 -0.44
C ALA A 116 5.14 -16.57 0.47
N ALA A 117 3.83 -16.35 0.34
CA ALA A 117 2.81 -17.11 1.04
C ALA A 117 2.65 -18.53 0.47
N MET A 118 2.69 -18.69 -0.86
CA MET A 118 2.62 -19.99 -1.54
C MET A 118 3.84 -20.87 -1.20
N GLN A 119 5.04 -20.31 -1.25
CA GLN A 119 6.27 -21.03 -0.91
C GLN A 119 6.29 -21.52 0.54
N ASN A 120 5.71 -20.75 1.47
CA ASN A 120 5.60 -21.16 2.87
C ASN A 120 4.52 -22.21 3.14
N ARG A 121 3.61 -22.46 2.19
CA ARG A 121 2.61 -23.55 2.28
C ARG A 121 3.16 -24.87 1.75
N ALA A 122 4.12 -24.82 0.84
CA ALA A 122 4.77 -25.98 0.24
C ALA A 122 5.95 -26.54 1.06
N ARG A 123 6.32 -25.86 2.16
CA ARG A 123 7.28 -26.31 3.17
C ARG A 123 6.53 -26.76 4.41
#